data_AF-Q1N8T8-F1
#
_entry.id   AF-Q1N8T8-F1
#
_cell.length_a   1.000
_cell.length_b   1.000
_cell.length_c   1.000
_cell.angle_alpha   90.00
_cell.angle_beta   90.00
_cell.angle_gamma   90.00
#
_symmetry.space_group_name_H-M   'P 1'
#
loop_
_entity.id
_entity.type
_entity.pdbx_description
1 polymer ?
#
loop_
_entity_poly.entity_id
_entity_poly.type
_entity_poly.pdbx_seq_one_letter_code
_entity_poly.pdbx_strand_id
1 'polypeptide(L)'
;MSDLWTSAEIAEATGGAASAPFAVSGVAFDSREVTQGDLFVAMKGEATDGHRFVDQAFAQGAAGAIVSDAVDHPHIRVADSAAALQALGIASRRRMGGKVIGVTGSVGKTGTKEALYLALDRAAPGQAHRSVKSYNNHVGVPLSLARMPRDSAYGIFEMGMNHAGELSALTHQVRPHAAIVTAIAPAHIEFFGTEAKIAEAKAEIFEGLEPGAAAIIPYDSPHVATLYNKAERHAARILTFGMSPQADVHALETVPAPNGGTLVTARLPDAELCFTVAAPGDHWVSNALAVLAAVEAVGGDLAAAGLALAEMPGLPGRGERRILPVAGGEALLIDESYNANPLSMAATLKQLGREHADRRIAVLGGMRELGSASADLHAGLAKPLADGAIDFAVLVGAEMAPLADALEGTMAYAHVPDAASAIPLIKKEMRAGDAILVKGSNGIGLSRLVAALGQAARDGETN
;
A
#
# COMPACT_ATOMS: atom_id res chain seq x y z
N MET A 1 18.10 16.60 -17.73
CA MET A 1 17.70 16.14 -16.39
C MET A 1 18.89 16.38 -15.47
N SER A 2 18.69 17.00 -14.30
CA SER A 2 19.75 17.16 -13.32
C SER A 2 20.07 15.82 -12.66
N ASP A 3 21.34 15.57 -12.36
CA ASP A 3 21.76 14.36 -11.67
C ASP A 3 21.10 14.24 -10.29
N LEU A 4 20.62 13.05 -9.96
CA LEU A 4 20.01 12.77 -8.65
C LEU A 4 21.08 12.78 -7.56
N TRP A 5 22.23 12.16 -7.83
CA TRP A 5 23.41 12.15 -6.98
C TRP A 5 24.70 12.16 -7.80
N THR A 6 25.72 12.80 -7.26
CA THR A 6 27.11 12.66 -7.72
C THR A 6 27.88 11.77 -6.75
N SER A 7 28.96 11.14 -7.22
CA SER A 7 29.80 10.30 -6.35
C SER A 7 30.38 11.06 -5.15
N ALA A 8 30.63 12.38 -5.29
CA ALA A 8 31.05 13.24 -4.19
C ALA A 8 29.95 13.39 -3.11
N GLU A 9 28.71 13.68 -3.52
CA GLU A 9 27.58 13.79 -2.57
C GLU A 9 27.27 12.44 -1.90
N ILE A 10 27.40 11.33 -2.62
CA ILE A 10 27.20 9.99 -2.04
C ILE A 10 28.31 9.70 -1.02
N ALA A 11 29.57 10.00 -1.33
CA ALA A 11 30.69 9.83 -0.40
C ALA A 11 30.50 10.68 0.86
N GLU A 12 30.09 11.95 0.72
CA GLU A 12 29.78 12.83 1.84
C GLU A 12 28.63 12.29 2.70
N ALA A 13 27.51 11.92 2.08
CA ALA A 13 26.33 11.44 2.79
C ALA A 13 26.60 10.12 3.55
N THR A 14 27.43 9.23 2.99
CA THR A 14 27.67 7.88 3.52
C THR A 14 28.93 7.75 4.36
N GLY A 15 29.82 8.76 4.33
CA GLY A 15 31.17 8.66 4.88
C GLY A 15 32.07 7.67 4.12
N GLY A 16 31.67 7.28 2.90
CA GLY A 16 32.39 6.34 2.05
C GLY A 16 33.50 6.98 1.22
N ALA A 17 34.26 6.15 0.51
CA ALA A 17 35.32 6.59 -0.40
C ALA A 17 34.93 6.32 -1.86
N ALA A 18 34.90 7.36 -2.69
CA ALA A 18 34.68 7.22 -4.13
C ALA A 18 35.93 6.67 -4.83
N SER A 19 35.74 5.64 -5.65
CA SER A 19 36.82 5.11 -6.52
C SER A 19 37.02 5.95 -7.79
N ALA A 20 35.96 6.59 -8.28
CA ALA A 20 35.98 7.47 -9.46
C ALA A 20 34.83 8.51 -9.43
N PRO A 21 34.92 9.60 -10.22
CA PRO A 21 33.79 10.49 -10.48
C PRO A 21 32.69 9.79 -11.28
N PHE A 22 31.45 9.88 -10.84
CA PHE A 22 30.27 9.47 -11.60
C PHE A 22 29.03 10.23 -11.13
N ALA A 23 27.97 10.18 -11.92
CA ALA A 23 26.66 10.74 -11.58
C ALA A 23 25.57 9.71 -11.89
N VAL A 24 24.49 9.77 -11.14
CA VAL A 24 23.38 8.81 -11.21
C VAL A 24 22.05 9.54 -11.25
N SER A 25 21.07 8.96 -11.94
CA SER A 25 19.69 9.47 -12.07
C SER A 25 18.67 8.69 -11.24
N GLY A 26 19.09 7.57 -10.63
CA GLY A 26 18.24 6.75 -9.78
C GLY A 26 19.06 5.85 -8.85
N VAL A 27 18.37 5.01 -8.09
CA VAL A 27 18.97 4.12 -7.08
C VAL A 27 18.24 2.79 -7.13
N ALA A 28 18.94 1.66 -7.10
CA ALA A 28 18.34 0.32 -7.07
C ALA A 28 19.13 -0.58 -6.12
N PHE A 29 18.44 -1.52 -5.47
CA PHE A 29 19.07 -2.54 -4.63
C PHE A 29 18.87 -3.97 -5.17
N ASP A 30 17.97 -4.12 -6.14
CA ASP A 30 17.74 -5.36 -6.88
C ASP A 30 18.34 -5.20 -8.27
N SER A 31 19.30 -6.06 -8.62
CA SER A 31 19.99 -5.96 -9.91
C SER A 31 19.05 -6.08 -11.09
N ARG A 32 17.90 -6.77 -10.93
CA ARG A 32 16.88 -6.96 -11.99
C ARG A 32 16.03 -5.73 -12.25
N GLU A 33 16.07 -4.76 -11.34
CA GLU A 33 15.34 -3.49 -11.46
C GLU A 33 16.25 -2.33 -11.89
N VAL A 34 17.54 -2.59 -12.12
CA VAL A 34 18.50 -1.59 -12.55
C VAL A 34 18.16 -1.11 -13.95
N THR A 35 18.15 0.20 -14.12
CA THR A 35 18.01 0.89 -15.39
C THR A 35 19.23 1.78 -15.67
N GLN A 36 19.31 2.30 -16.90
CA GLN A 36 20.43 3.13 -17.32
C GLN A 36 20.58 4.36 -16.40
N GLY A 37 21.78 4.52 -15.82
CA GLY A 37 22.12 5.64 -14.95
C GLY A 37 21.82 5.41 -13.47
N ASP A 38 21.37 4.23 -13.06
CA ASP A 38 21.10 3.95 -11.65
C ASP A 38 22.39 3.74 -10.82
N LEU A 39 22.29 4.08 -9.53
CA LEU A 39 23.20 3.63 -8.48
C LEU A 39 22.76 2.26 -7.98
N PHE A 40 23.60 1.24 -8.10
CA PHE A 40 23.31 -0.08 -7.53
C PHE A 40 23.83 -0.20 -6.08
N VAL A 41 22.99 -0.59 -5.14
CA VAL A 41 23.38 -0.77 -3.73
C VAL A 41 23.51 -2.26 -3.43
N ALA A 42 24.77 -2.73 -3.32
CA ALA A 42 25.08 -4.12 -3.06
C ALA A 42 24.96 -4.42 -1.56
N MET A 43 23.76 -4.80 -1.11
CA MET A 43 23.50 -5.18 0.29
C MET A 43 23.77 -6.65 0.54
N LYS A 44 24.30 -6.98 1.73
CA LYS A 44 24.43 -8.35 2.23
C LYS A 44 23.14 -8.70 2.99
N GLY A 45 22.31 -9.55 2.42
CA GLY A 45 21.12 -10.10 3.08
C GLY A 45 21.39 -11.46 3.71
N GLU A 46 20.43 -11.99 4.47
CA GLU A 46 20.54 -13.31 5.12
C GLU A 46 20.69 -14.46 4.11
N ALA A 47 19.98 -14.37 2.98
CA ALA A 47 19.95 -15.42 1.96
C ALA A 47 20.87 -15.15 0.76
N THR A 48 21.29 -13.90 0.53
CA THR A 48 22.02 -13.54 -0.68
C THR A 48 22.89 -12.30 -0.47
N ASP A 49 24.08 -12.33 -1.06
CA ASP A 49 25.00 -11.20 -1.11
C ASP A 49 24.86 -10.44 -2.43
N GLY A 50 24.41 -9.18 -2.35
CA GLY A 50 24.22 -8.28 -3.49
C GLY A 50 25.49 -8.01 -4.30
N HIS A 51 26.68 -8.19 -3.71
CA HIS A 51 27.97 -8.01 -4.40
C HIS A 51 28.12 -8.97 -5.59
N ARG A 52 27.46 -10.13 -5.51
CA ARG A 52 27.45 -11.14 -6.59
C ARG A 52 26.76 -10.65 -7.87
N PHE A 53 26.00 -9.58 -7.80
CA PHE A 53 25.23 -9.04 -8.93
C PHE A 53 25.73 -7.69 -9.43
N VAL A 54 26.88 -7.21 -8.95
CA VAL A 54 27.46 -5.93 -9.39
C VAL A 54 27.70 -5.95 -10.91
N ASP A 55 28.37 -6.97 -11.44
CA ASP A 55 28.60 -7.09 -12.88
C ASP A 55 27.29 -7.11 -13.68
N GLN A 56 26.27 -7.79 -13.16
CA GLN A 56 24.95 -7.84 -13.78
C GLN A 56 24.25 -6.47 -13.76
N ALA A 57 24.41 -5.69 -12.70
CA ALA A 57 23.86 -4.34 -12.59
C ALA A 57 24.55 -3.38 -13.59
N PHE A 58 25.88 -3.44 -13.70
CA PHE A 58 26.60 -2.64 -14.71
C PHE A 58 26.26 -3.07 -16.14
N ALA A 59 26.07 -4.37 -16.39
CA ALA A 59 25.59 -4.86 -17.68
C ALA A 59 24.18 -4.34 -18.03
N GLN A 60 23.36 -4.01 -17.04
CA GLN A 60 22.03 -3.38 -17.20
C GLN A 60 22.08 -1.84 -17.26
N GLY A 61 23.25 -1.23 -17.10
CA GLY A 61 23.45 0.20 -17.26
C GLY A 61 23.61 1.00 -15.96
N ALA A 62 23.90 0.35 -14.82
CA ALA A 62 24.30 1.08 -13.62
C ALA A 62 25.50 2.00 -13.90
N ALA A 63 25.45 3.22 -13.40
CA ALA A 63 26.53 4.21 -13.56
C ALA A 63 27.47 4.26 -12.34
N GLY A 64 27.06 3.68 -11.21
CA GLY A 64 27.88 3.50 -10.04
C GLY A 64 27.30 2.47 -9.07
N ALA A 65 28.08 2.07 -8.07
CA ALA A 65 27.60 1.19 -7.00
C ALA A 65 27.98 1.65 -5.59
N ILE A 66 27.21 1.26 -4.58
CA ILE A 66 27.62 1.27 -3.16
C ILE A 66 27.96 -0.17 -2.78
N VAL A 67 29.17 -0.38 -2.28
CA VAL A 67 29.73 -1.71 -1.97
C VAL A 67 30.51 -1.70 -0.66
N SER A 68 30.50 -2.83 0.06
CA SER A 68 31.39 -3.05 1.22
C SER A 68 32.80 -3.50 0.81
N ASP A 69 32.90 -4.18 -0.32
CA ASP A 69 34.14 -4.73 -0.88
C ASP A 69 34.46 -4.05 -2.21
N ALA A 70 35.74 -3.78 -2.48
CA ALA A 70 36.13 -3.09 -3.71
C ALA A 70 35.78 -3.94 -4.96
N VAL A 71 35.36 -3.26 -6.02
CA VAL A 71 34.97 -3.86 -7.31
C VAL A 71 35.60 -3.11 -8.49
N ASP A 72 35.71 -3.76 -9.64
CA ASP A 72 36.32 -3.21 -10.86
C ASP A 72 35.36 -2.29 -11.67
N HIS A 73 34.42 -1.64 -10.98
CA HIS A 73 33.48 -0.67 -11.54
C HIS A 73 33.44 0.60 -10.69
N PRO A 74 32.96 1.76 -11.22
CA PRO A 74 32.78 2.96 -10.41
C PRO A 74 31.92 2.71 -9.17
N HIS A 75 32.46 2.98 -7.99
CA HIS A 75 31.79 2.67 -6.73
C HIS A 75 32.15 3.63 -5.59
N ILE A 76 31.27 3.70 -4.60
CA ILE A 76 31.54 4.19 -3.25
C ILE A 76 31.78 2.99 -2.35
N ARG A 77 32.97 2.93 -1.76
CA ARG A 77 33.33 1.90 -0.77
C ARG A 77 32.92 2.36 0.62
N VAL A 78 32.12 1.54 1.29
CA VAL A 78 31.63 1.77 2.67
C VAL A 78 31.92 0.55 3.54
N ALA A 79 31.71 0.65 4.85
CA ALA A 79 31.78 -0.53 5.73
C ALA A 79 30.50 -1.38 5.63
N ASP A 80 29.34 -0.72 5.47
CA ASP A 80 28.01 -1.34 5.44
C ASP A 80 27.11 -0.63 4.41
N SER A 81 26.74 -1.35 3.36
CA SER A 81 25.89 -0.84 2.28
C SER A 81 24.46 -0.51 2.71
N ALA A 82 23.90 -1.22 3.71
CA ALA A 82 22.56 -0.95 4.22
C ALA A 82 22.55 0.35 5.04
N ALA A 83 23.55 0.53 5.91
CA ALA A 83 23.75 1.78 6.64
C ALA A 83 24.00 2.97 5.67
N ALA A 84 24.75 2.74 4.59
CA ALA A 84 24.96 3.74 3.55
C ALA A 84 23.67 4.13 2.82
N LEU A 85 22.78 3.17 2.50
CA LEU A 85 21.48 3.47 1.93
C LEU A 85 20.61 4.32 2.87
N GLN A 86 20.60 4.00 4.16
CA GLN A 86 19.93 4.79 5.18
C GLN A 86 20.48 6.23 5.24
N ALA A 87 21.80 6.38 5.28
CA ALA A 87 22.45 7.68 5.31
C ALA A 87 22.14 8.51 4.05
N LEU A 88 22.11 7.88 2.88
CA LEU A 88 21.73 8.52 1.62
C LEU A 88 20.26 8.97 1.63
N GLY A 89 19.36 8.14 2.17
CA GLY A 89 17.95 8.51 2.37
C GLY A 89 17.79 9.74 3.29
N ILE A 90 18.50 9.77 4.42
CA ILE A 90 18.51 10.91 5.35
C ILE A 90 19.04 12.17 4.67
N ALA A 91 20.13 12.07 3.91
CA ALA A 91 20.68 13.19 3.15
C ALA A 91 19.68 13.71 2.11
N SER A 92 18.98 12.81 1.42
CA SER A 92 17.91 13.16 0.48
C SER A 92 16.79 13.95 1.16
N ARG A 93 16.33 13.47 2.33
CA ARG A 93 15.28 14.14 3.09
C ARG A 93 15.69 15.53 3.55
N ARG A 94 16.94 15.70 3.99
CA ARG A 94 17.52 16.99 4.42
C ARG A 94 17.64 17.99 3.26
N ARG A 95 17.95 17.50 2.06
CA ARG A 95 18.06 18.32 0.84
C ARG A 95 16.71 18.86 0.36
N MET A 96 15.62 18.12 0.63
CA MET A 96 14.29 18.47 0.15
C MET A 96 13.62 19.55 1.02
N GLY A 97 13.22 20.65 0.39
CA GLY A 97 12.59 21.82 1.03
C GLY A 97 11.05 21.85 0.99
N GLY A 98 10.42 20.86 0.35
CA GLY A 98 8.96 20.77 0.22
C GLY A 98 8.26 20.11 1.41
N LYS A 99 7.03 19.63 1.20
CA LYS A 99 6.18 18.98 2.21
C LYS A 99 6.23 17.46 2.12
N VAL A 100 6.17 16.81 3.27
CA VAL A 100 6.34 15.35 3.38
C VAL A 100 5.21 14.77 4.20
N ILE A 101 4.62 13.69 3.70
CA ILE A 101 3.49 13.01 4.33
C ILE A 101 3.91 11.57 4.63
N GLY A 102 3.78 11.17 5.90
CA GLY A 102 3.96 9.79 6.34
C GLY A 102 2.62 9.07 6.42
N VAL A 103 2.55 7.83 5.95
CA VAL A 103 1.32 7.03 5.99
C VAL A 103 1.58 5.67 6.64
N THR A 104 0.83 5.36 7.70
CA THR A 104 0.78 4.01 8.30
C THR A 104 -0.66 3.57 8.55
N GLY A 105 -0.82 2.34 9.03
CA GLY A 105 -2.12 1.72 9.31
C GLY A 105 -2.08 0.21 9.16
N SER A 106 -3.10 -0.49 9.68
CA SER A 106 -3.28 -1.93 9.44
C SER A 106 -3.76 -2.17 8.00
N VAL A 107 -4.67 -1.34 7.50
CA VAL A 107 -5.24 -1.38 6.14
C VAL A 107 -5.28 0.01 5.52
N GLY A 108 -5.34 0.12 4.18
CA GLY A 108 -5.51 1.43 3.50
C GLY A 108 -4.24 2.23 3.21
N LYS A 109 -3.07 1.81 3.72
CA LYS A 109 -1.78 2.49 3.53
C LYS A 109 -1.46 2.83 2.06
N THR A 110 -1.35 1.80 1.21
CA THR A 110 -0.95 1.98 -0.18
C THR A 110 -1.99 2.73 -0.99
N GLY A 111 -3.29 2.48 -0.77
CA GLY A 111 -4.36 3.23 -1.43
C GLY A 111 -4.30 4.72 -1.10
N THR A 112 -4.14 5.05 0.18
CA THR A 112 -3.97 6.43 0.66
C THR A 112 -2.72 7.09 0.08
N LYS A 113 -1.58 6.38 0.05
CA LYS A 113 -0.32 6.85 -0.53
C LYS A 113 -0.47 7.17 -2.03
N GLU A 114 -1.08 6.29 -2.81
CA GLU A 114 -1.32 6.52 -4.25
C GLU A 114 -2.31 7.67 -4.47
N ALA A 115 -3.39 7.75 -3.68
CA ALA A 115 -4.36 8.85 -3.75
C ALA A 115 -3.72 10.22 -3.43
N LEU A 116 -2.89 10.29 -2.38
CA LEU A 116 -2.14 11.50 -2.04
C LEU A 116 -1.18 11.92 -3.15
N TYR A 117 -0.48 10.95 -3.75
CA TYR A 117 0.39 11.24 -4.87
C TYR A 117 -0.39 11.82 -6.06
N LEU A 118 -1.50 11.20 -6.46
CA LEU A 118 -2.32 11.71 -7.57
C LEU A 118 -2.88 13.11 -7.27
N ALA A 119 -3.33 13.36 -6.04
CA ALA A 119 -3.83 14.65 -5.59
C ALA A 119 -2.74 15.75 -5.67
N LEU A 120 -1.57 15.48 -5.11
CA LEU A 120 -0.49 16.46 -5.01
C LEU A 120 0.26 16.64 -6.33
N ASP A 121 0.42 15.58 -7.12
CA ASP A 121 1.00 15.67 -8.47
C ASP A 121 0.07 16.43 -9.41
N ARG A 122 -1.25 16.29 -9.28
CA ARG A 122 -2.19 17.12 -10.07
C ARG A 122 -2.02 18.61 -9.79
N ALA A 123 -1.76 18.99 -8.54
CA ALA A 123 -1.54 20.37 -8.14
C ALA A 123 -0.14 20.89 -8.52
N ALA A 124 0.86 20.02 -8.52
CA ALA A 124 2.25 20.34 -8.89
C ALA A 124 2.84 19.24 -9.80
N PRO A 125 2.51 19.25 -11.10
CA PRO A 125 2.86 18.17 -12.03
C PRO A 125 4.36 17.89 -12.05
N GLY A 126 4.73 16.62 -11.81
CA GLY A 126 6.11 16.14 -11.83
C GLY A 126 6.92 16.48 -10.58
N GLN A 127 6.31 17.13 -9.58
CA GLN A 127 6.98 17.53 -8.33
C GLN A 127 6.52 16.73 -7.11
N ALA A 128 5.64 15.73 -7.29
CA ALA A 128 5.33 14.78 -6.24
C ALA A 128 6.19 13.51 -6.36
N HIS A 129 6.65 13.00 -5.22
CA HIS A 129 7.37 11.74 -5.12
C HIS A 129 6.69 10.81 -4.13
N ARG A 130 6.78 9.50 -4.32
CA ARG A 130 6.22 8.52 -3.37
C ARG A 130 7.05 7.25 -3.25
N SER A 131 6.87 6.52 -2.15
CA SER A 131 7.36 5.13 -2.06
C SER A 131 6.84 4.30 -3.22
N VAL A 132 7.73 3.66 -3.97
CA VAL A 132 7.39 2.74 -5.05
C VAL A 132 6.92 1.41 -4.44
N LYS A 133 5.90 0.77 -5.00
CA LYS A 133 5.30 -0.48 -4.46
C LYS A 133 4.93 -0.30 -2.97
N SER A 134 5.11 -1.34 -2.15
CA SER A 134 4.98 -1.30 -0.68
C SER A 134 6.36 -1.32 -0.01
N TYR A 135 7.30 -0.51 -0.50
CA TYR A 135 8.60 -0.29 0.13
C TYR A 135 8.45 0.58 1.39
N ASN A 136 8.07 -0.09 2.49
CA ASN A 136 7.63 0.55 3.71
C ASN A 136 8.41 0.11 4.97
N ASN A 137 9.47 -0.68 4.81
CA ASN A 137 10.30 -1.20 5.91
C ASN A 137 11.69 -0.51 5.97
N HIS A 138 12.59 -1.04 6.80
CA HIS A 138 13.95 -0.52 7.03
C HIS A 138 14.87 -0.49 5.78
N VAL A 139 14.51 -1.16 4.69
CA VAL A 139 15.19 -1.03 3.39
C VAL A 139 14.39 -0.11 2.46
N GLY A 140 13.08 -0.33 2.41
CA GLY A 140 12.18 0.34 1.47
C GLY A 140 12.05 1.85 1.67
N VAL A 141 12.01 2.31 2.92
CA VAL A 141 11.92 3.75 3.25
C VAL A 141 13.21 4.47 2.88
N PRO A 142 14.42 4.04 3.31
CA PRO A 142 15.68 4.60 2.83
C PRO A 142 15.79 4.69 1.31
N LEU A 143 15.43 3.60 0.61
CA LEU A 143 15.44 3.58 -0.86
C LEU A 143 14.50 4.62 -1.45
N SER A 144 13.27 4.70 -0.93
CA SER A 144 12.26 5.65 -1.40
C SER A 144 12.74 7.09 -1.18
N LEU A 145 13.37 7.39 -0.05
CA LEU A 145 13.96 8.70 0.22
C LEU A 145 15.14 8.97 -0.73
N ALA A 146 16.06 8.03 -0.90
CA ALA A 146 17.24 8.19 -1.76
C ALA A 146 16.88 8.39 -3.25
N ARG A 147 15.74 7.85 -3.69
CA ARG A 147 15.18 8.03 -5.04
C ARG A 147 14.48 9.38 -5.27
N MET A 148 14.22 10.15 -4.21
CA MET A 148 13.42 11.38 -4.30
C MET A 148 14.14 12.47 -5.11
N PRO A 149 13.52 12.98 -6.20
CA PRO A 149 14.05 14.10 -6.97
C PRO A 149 14.33 15.34 -6.12
N ARG A 150 15.30 16.15 -6.57
CA ARG A 150 15.77 17.34 -5.81
C ARG A 150 14.70 18.43 -5.71
N ASP A 151 13.91 18.56 -6.75
CA ASP A 151 12.88 19.57 -6.97
C ASP A 151 11.48 19.08 -6.56
N SER A 152 11.39 17.96 -5.83
CA SER A 152 10.11 17.51 -5.29
C SER A 152 9.53 18.54 -4.32
N ALA A 153 8.33 19.04 -4.63
CA ALA A 153 7.51 19.85 -3.75
C ALA A 153 6.80 18.98 -2.70
N TYR A 154 6.54 17.70 -3.03
CA TYR A 154 5.85 16.76 -2.15
C TYR A 154 6.53 15.40 -2.10
N GLY A 155 6.60 14.80 -0.91
CA GLY A 155 7.05 13.42 -0.71
C GLY A 155 6.05 12.61 0.12
N ILE A 156 5.59 11.47 -0.38
CA ILE A 156 4.59 10.62 0.27
C ILE A 156 5.20 9.24 0.59
N PHE A 157 5.43 8.97 1.88
CA PHE A 157 6.14 7.77 2.31
C PHE A 157 5.24 6.85 3.13
N GLU A 158 5.03 5.65 2.61
CA GLU A 158 4.38 4.57 3.34
C GLU A 158 5.37 3.96 4.34
N MET A 159 4.95 3.77 5.59
CA MET A 159 5.75 3.15 6.65
C MET A 159 4.97 2.02 7.33
N GLY A 160 5.57 0.84 7.32
CA GLY A 160 5.07 -0.38 7.93
C GLY A 160 5.94 -0.80 9.12
N MET A 161 5.42 -1.73 9.91
CA MET A 161 6.14 -2.33 11.03
C MET A 161 5.62 -3.75 11.26
N ASN A 162 6.51 -4.60 11.77
CA ASN A 162 6.19 -5.91 12.32
C ASN A 162 6.37 -5.93 13.84
N HIS A 163 7.22 -5.05 14.38
CA HIS A 163 7.51 -4.95 15.82
C HIS A 163 7.48 -3.50 16.29
N ALA A 164 7.34 -3.31 17.61
CA ALA A 164 7.44 -2.00 18.23
C ALA A 164 8.84 -1.39 18.04
N GLY A 165 8.90 -0.07 17.92
CA GLY A 165 10.13 0.71 17.70
C GLY A 165 10.55 0.81 16.23
N GLU A 166 10.12 -0.10 15.35
CA GLU A 166 10.45 -0.02 13.93
C GLU A 166 9.87 1.23 13.29
N LEU A 167 8.62 1.58 13.61
CA LEU A 167 7.96 2.72 13.01
C LEU A 167 8.53 4.04 13.52
N SER A 168 8.92 4.09 14.80
CA SER A 168 9.74 5.18 15.35
C SER A 168 11.02 5.38 14.53
N ALA A 169 11.79 4.33 14.28
CA ALA A 169 13.03 4.42 13.51
C ALA A 169 12.81 4.90 12.06
N LEU A 170 11.70 4.52 11.43
CA LEU A 170 11.36 4.98 10.07
C LEU A 170 10.91 6.44 10.04
N THR A 171 10.04 6.86 10.96
CA THR A 171 9.50 8.22 10.94
C THR A 171 10.57 9.27 11.23
N HIS A 172 11.58 8.97 12.06
CA HIS A 172 12.72 9.87 12.29
C HIS A 172 13.60 10.06 11.05
N GLN A 173 13.55 9.15 10.07
CA GLN A 173 14.20 9.34 8.78
C GLN A 173 13.32 10.17 7.84
N VAL A 174 12.01 9.88 7.82
CA VAL A 174 11.04 10.52 6.92
C VAL A 174 10.77 11.98 7.31
N ARG A 175 10.76 12.29 8.62
CA ARG A 175 10.49 13.64 9.15
C ARG A 175 9.25 14.30 8.51
N PRO A 176 8.06 13.71 8.70
CA PRO A 176 6.85 14.17 8.05
C PRO A 176 6.37 15.54 8.56
N HIS A 177 5.74 16.29 7.67
CA HIS A 177 4.95 17.50 7.98
C HIS A 177 3.46 17.17 8.22
N ALA A 178 3.02 15.99 7.79
CA ALA A 178 1.76 15.38 8.20
C ALA A 178 1.93 13.85 8.31
N ALA A 179 1.42 13.23 9.37
CA ALA A 179 1.45 11.77 9.53
C ALA A 179 0.04 11.20 9.70
N ILE A 180 -0.29 10.18 8.91
CA ILE A 180 -1.61 9.55 8.87
C ILE A 180 -1.52 8.15 9.48
N VAL A 181 -2.46 7.85 10.39
CA VAL A 181 -2.84 6.46 10.71
C VAL A 181 -4.16 6.20 9.99
N THR A 182 -4.18 5.33 8.97
CA THR A 182 -5.38 5.11 8.15
C THR A 182 -6.45 4.31 8.87
N ALA A 183 -6.05 3.24 9.57
CA ALA A 183 -6.92 2.39 10.37
C ALA A 183 -6.10 1.50 11.31
N ILE A 184 -6.72 1.09 12.42
CA ILE A 184 -6.23 0.02 13.30
C ILE A 184 -7.11 -1.20 13.10
N ALA A 185 -6.48 -2.36 12.99
CA ALA A 185 -7.12 -3.66 12.81
C ALA A 185 -6.17 -4.76 13.30
N PRO A 186 -6.68 -5.97 13.64
CA PRO A 186 -5.87 -7.12 14.04
C PRO A 186 -5.10 -7.70 12.84
N ALA A 187 -4.02 -7.02 12.47
CA ALA A 187 -3.00 -7.46 11.53
C ALA A 187 -1.68 -7.59 12.32
N HIS A 188 -0.82 -8.56 11.97
CA HIS A 188 0.42 -8.81 12.72
C HIS A 188 0.17 -9.22 14.19
N ILE A 189 -0.98 -9.84 14.48
CA ILE A 189 -1.37 -10.18 15.88
C ILE A 189 -0.38 -11.17 16.51
N GLU A 190 0.28 -11.99 15.70
CA GLU A 190 1.36 -12.88 16.13
C GLU A 190 2.49 -12.14 16.87
N PHE A 191 2.85 -10.93 16.43
CA PHE A 191 3.97 -10.17 16.99
C PHE A 191 3.55 -9.25 18.16
N PHE A 192 2.32 -8.74 18.14
CA PHE A 192 1.84 -7.77 19.13
C PHE A 192 0.93 -8.37 20.21
N GLY A 193 0.27 -9.49 19.93
CA GLY A 193 -0.67 -10.16 20.83
C GLY A 193 -2.04 -9.46 20.97
N THR A 194 -2.11 -8.13 21.01
CA THR A 194 -3.37 -7.38 21.14
C THR A 194 -3.46 -6.20 20.18
N GLU A 195 -4.69 -5.83 19.81
CA GLU A 195 -4.94 -4.67 18.93
C GLU A 195 -4.53 -3.34 19.57
N ALA A 196 -4.65 -3.22 20.89
CA ALA A 196 -4.17 -2.04 21.62
C ALA A 196 -2.66 -1.81 21.45
N LYS A 197 -1.85 -2.88 21.49
CA LYS A 197 -0.40 -2.79 21.24
C LYS A 197 -0.09 -2.44 19.78
N ILE A 198 -0.89 -2.93 18.84
CA ILE A 198 -0.80 -2.51 17.44
C ILE A 198 -1.07 -1.00 17.30
N ALA A 199 -2.07 -0.48 18.02
CA ALA A 199 -2.37 0.96 18.03
C ALA A 199 -1.22 1.79 18.61
N GLU A 200 -0.66 1.41 19.75
CA GLU A 200 0.49 2.07 20.37
C GLU A 200 1.69 2.13 19.42
N ALA A 201 2.02 1.00 18.81
CA ALA A 201 3.17 0.91 17.93
C ALA A 201 2.93 1.60 16.58
N LYS A 202 1.68 1.70 16.09
CA LYS A 202 1.34 2.54 14.92
C LYS A 202 1.38 4.03 15.23
N ALA A 203 1.10 4.41 16.48
CA ALA A 203 1.19 5.79 16.92
C ALA A 203 2.63 6.30 17.00
N GLU A 204 3.64 5.42 16.99
CA GLU A 204 5.06 5.78 16.87
C GLU A 204 5.35 6.63 15.62
N ILE A 205 4.51 6.56 14.57
CA ILE A 205 4.67 7.41 13.39
C ILE A 205 4.72 8.90 13.74
N PHE A 206 4.05 9.33 14.82
CA PHE A 206 4.00 10.72 15.24
C PHE A 206 5.31 11.21 15.85
N GLU A 207 6.20 10.31 16.30
CA GLU A 207 7.44 10.68 17.00
C GLU A 207 8.43 11.45 16.12
N GLY A 208 8.39 11.21 14.81
CA GLY A 208 9.25 11.86 13.82
C GLY A 208 8.66 13.13 13.21
N LEU A 209 7.50 13.60 13.67
CA LEU A 209 6.86 14.80 13.12
C LEU A 209 7.77 16.03 13.22
N GLU A 210 7.81 16.81 12.14
CA GLU A 210 8.48 18.11 12.15
C GLU A 210 7.77 19.11 13.08
N PRO A 211 8.47 20.13 13.61
CA PRO A 211 7.83 21.22 14.31
C PRO A 211 6.71 21.85 13.48
N GLY A 212 5.52 22.03 14.07
CA GLY A 212 4.36 22.58 13.36
C GLY A 212 3.57 21.56 12.53
N ALA A 213 3.97 20.28 12.51
CA ALA A 213 3.32 19.24 11.72
C ALA A 213 1.98 18.76 12.31
N ALA A 214 1.18 18.12 11.45
CA ALA A 214 -0.13 17.58 11.80
C ALA A 214 -0.11 16.05 12.00
N ALA A 215 -0.81 15.58 13.02
CA ALA A 215 -1.21 14.17 13.14
C ALA A 215 -2.64 13.98 12.61
N ILE A 216 -2.86 12.94 11.82
CA ILE A 216 -4.14 12.63 11.18
C ILE A 216 -4.61 11.26 11.66
N ILE A 217 -5.76 11.24 12.34
CA ILE A 217 -6.21 10.12 13.19
C ILE A 217 -7.62 9.66 12.78
N PRO A 218 -7.89 8.35 12.67
CA PRO A 218 -9.22 7.84 12.37
C PRO A 218 -10.10 7.96 13.63
N TYR A 219 -11.08 8.87 13.59
CA TYR A 219 -11.99 9.15 14.69
C TYR A 219 -12.84 7.93 15.06
N ASP A 220 -13.30 7.20 14.05
CA ASP A 220 -14.18 6.03 14.22
C ASP A 220 -13.43 4.81 14.77
N SER A 221 -12.12 4.90 14.98
CA SER A 221 -11.34 3.80 15.54
C SER A 221 -11.65 3.61 17.02
N PRO A 222 -11.83 2.36 17.49
CA PRO A 222 -11.90 2.05 18.93
C PRO A 222 -10.65 2.49 19.71
N HIS A 223 -9.54 2.73 18.99
CA HIS A 223 -8.24 3.13 19.55
C HIS A 223 -7.95 4.63 19.38
N VAL A 224 -8.94 5.45 18.99
CA VAL A 224 -8.78 6.89 18.79
C VAL A 224 -8.10 7.57 19.97
N ALA A 225 -8.48 7.22 21.22
CA ALA A 225 -7.88 7.79 22.42
C ALA A 225 -6.38 7.49 22.55
N THR A 226 -5.94 6.26 22.24
CA THR A 226 -4.52 5.88 22.23
C THR A 226 -3.73 6.71 21.21
N LEU A 227 -4.28 6.85 20.01
CA LEU A 227 -3.65 7.62 18.94
C LEU A 227 -3.57 9.10 19.30
N TYR A 228 -4.65 9.66 19.87
CA TYR A 228 -4.72 11.06 20.29
C TYR A 228 -3.70 11.37 21.38
N ASN A 229 -3.66 10.57 22.45
CA ASN A 229 -2.73 10.73 23.58
C ASN A 229 -1.24 10.68 23.16
N LYS A 230 -0.92 9.94 22.09
CA LYS A 230 0.43 9.92 21.52
C LYS A 230 0.67 11.17 20.67
N ALA A 231 -0.27 11.51 19.78
CA ALA A 231 -0.16 12.66 18.90
C ALA A 231 -0.01 13.99 19.67
N GLU A 232 -0.70 14.18 20.80
CA GLU A 232 -0.61 15.40 21.64
C GLU A 232 0.81 15.72 22.10
N ARG A 233 1.71 14.73 22.15
CA ARG A 233 3.10 14.92 22.60
C ARG A 233 4.04 15.39 21.49
N HIS A 234 3.63 15.23 20.24
CA HIS A 234 4.53 15.38 19.08
C HIS A 234 3.96 16.29 17.98
N ALA A 235 2.64 16.36 17.83
CA ALA A 235 1.98 17.13 16.79
C ALA A 235 1.59 18.53 17.29
N ALA A 236 1.76 19.53 16.43
CA ALA A 236 1.26 20.88 16.71
C ALA A 236 -0.24 21.01 16.45
N ARG A 237 -0.76 20.19 15.54
CA ARG A 237 -2.18 20.10 15.18
C ARG A 237 -2.57 18.63 15.10
N ILE A 238 -3.74 18.30 15.62
CA ILE A 238 -4.36 16.99 15.46
C ILE A 238 -5.59 17.19 14.60
N LEU A 239 -5.73 16.39 13.55
CA LEU A 239 -6.92 16.32 12.71
C LEU A 239 -7.48 14.91 12.78
N THR A 240 -8.76 14.82 13.05
CA THR A 240 -9.49 13.56 13.06
C THR A 240 -10.29 13.42 11.78
N PHE A 241 -10.41 12.19 11.27
CA PHE A 241 -11.24 11.91 10.10
C PHE A 241 -12.16 10.71 10.33
N GLY A 242 -13.34 10.70 9.71
CA GLY A 242 -14.29 9.59 9.86
C GLY A 242 -15.67 9.88 9.28
N MET A 243 -16.59 8.94 9.47
CA MET A 243 -18.01 9.12 9.14
C MET A 243 -18.76 9.85 10.26
N SER A 244 -18.22 9.86 11.48
CA SER A 244 -18.83 10.58 12.60
C SER A 244 -18.79 12.10 12.37
N PRO A 245 -19.89 12.83 12.62
CA PRO A 245 -19.91 14.31 12.56
C PRO A 245 -19.06 14.98 13.65
N GLN A 246 -18.51 14.21 14.59
CA GLN A 246 -17.58 14.69 15.61
C GLN A 246 -16.12 14.72 15.10
N ALA A 247 -15.82 14.09 13.97
CA ALA A 247 -14.50 14.18 13.36
C ALA A 247 -14.31 15.54 12.67
N ASP A 248 -13.09 16.06 12.67
CA ASP A 248 -12.77 17.35 12.03
C ASP A 248 -13.00 17.29 10.51
N VAL A 249 -12.68 16.15 9.90
CA VAL A 249 -12.92 15.85 8.49
C VAL A 249 -13.90 14.69 8.36
N HIS A 250 -15.14 14.97 7.96
CA HIS A 250 -16.18 13.95 7.89
C HIS A 250 -17.10 14.07 6.68
N ALA A 251 -17.71 12.95 6.30
CA ALA A 251 -18.75 12.94 5.28
C ALA A 251 -20.07 13.48 5.85
N LEU A 252 -20.63 14.51 5.21
CA LEU A 252 -21.99 15.00 5.46
C LEU A 252 -23.02 14.11 4.76
N GLU A 253 -22.70 13.70 3.53
CA GLU A 253 -23.56 12.84 2.72
C GLU A 253 -22.71 11.93 1.83
N THR A 254 -23.18 10.69 1.65
CA THR A 254 -22.60 9.74 0.71
C THR A 254 -23.71 9.13 -0.15
N VAL A 255 -23.51 9.15 -1.48
CA VAL A 255 -24.46 8.62 -2.45
C VAL A 255 -23.73 7.68 -3.41
N PRO A 256 -24.20 6.45 -3.64
CA PRO A 256 -23.61 5.57 -4.66
C PRO A 256 -23.58 6.26 -6.03
N ALA A 257 -22.42 6.24 -6.68
CA ALA A 257 -22.29 6.76 -8.04
C ALA A 257 -22.62 5.67 -9.08
N PRO A 258 -23.21 6.01 -10.24
CA PRO A 258 -23.61 5.02 -11.25
C PRO A 258 -22.50 4.08 -11.73
N ASN A 259 -21.25 4.52 -11.69
CA ASN A 259 -20.09 3.76 -12.17
C ASN A 259 -19.38 2.95 -11.05
N GLY A 260 -20.06 2.68 -9.94
CA GLY A 260 -19.51 1.90 -8.82
C GLY A 260 -18.66 2.70 -7.82
N GLY A 261 -18.54 4.02 -7.98
CA GLY A 261 -17.91 4.92 -7.01
C GLY A 261 -18.89 5.43 -5.95
N THR A 262 -18.47 6.45 -5.20
CA THR A 262 -19.33 7.15 -4.22
C THR A 262 -19.19 8.66 -4.39
N LEU A 263 -20.30 9.37 -4.56
CA LEU A 263 -20.35 10.83 -4.44
C LEU A 263 -20.35 11.18 -2.94
N VAL A 264 -19.46 12.08 -2.54
CA VAL A 264 -19.22 12.46 -1.14
C VAL A 264 -19.28 13.97 -1.02
N THR A 265 -20.08 14.45 -0.09
CA THR A 265 -19.97 15.83 0.41
C THR A 265 -19.25 15.78 1.75
N ALA A 266 -18.05 16.34 1.84
CA ALA A 266 -17.22 16.32 3.03
C ALA A 266 -17.13 17.71 3.68
N ARG A 267 -17.21 17.74 5.01
CA ARG A 267 -16.83 18.89 5.85
C ARG A 267 -15.36 18.76 6.21
N LEU A 268 -14.63 19.85 6.09
CA LEU A 268 -13.28 20.05 6.62
C LEU A 268 -13.32 21.25 7.58
N PRO A 269 -12.29 21.49 8.41
CA PRO A 269 -12.21 22.65 9.30
C PRO A 269 -12.50 23.99 8.60
N ASP A 270 -11.86 24.21 7.43
CA ASP A 270 -11.92 25.49 6.72
C ASP A 270 -12.64 25.39 5.36
N ALA A 271 -13.25 24.25 5.04
CA ALA A 271 -13.86 24.01 3.72
C ALA A 271 -15.03 23.02 3.75
N GLU A 272 -15.80 23.04 2.67
CA GLU A 272 -16.75 21.99 2.30
C GLU A 272 -16.47 21.61 0.86
N LEU A 273 -16.38 20.30 0.57
CA LEU A 273 -16.05 19.81 -0.75
C LEU A 273 -17.00 18.69 -1.16
N CYS A 274 -17.61 18.84 -2.34
CA CYS A 274 -18.37 17.79 -3.00
C CYS A 274 -17.51 17.17 -4.12
N PHE A 275 -17.29 15.86 -4.07
CA PHE A 275 -16.41 15.15 -4.99
C PHE A 275 -16.81 13.68 -5.11
N THR A 276 -16.32 13.01 -6.15
CA THR A 276 -16.53 11.57 -6.33
C THR A 276 -15.29 10.82 -5.87
N VAL A 277 -15.49 9.71 -5.16
CA VAL A 277 -14.47 8.68 -4.94
C VAL A 277 -14.71 7.60 -6.00
N ALA A 278 -13.75 7.42 -6.92
CA ALA A 278 -13.88 6.46 -8.01
C ALA A 278 -13.98 5.01 -7.50
N ALA A 279 -13.18 4.70 -6.47
CA ALA A 279 -13.11 3.36 -5.92
C ALA A 279 -14.34 3.04 -5.06
N PRO A 280 -14.97 1.86 -5.25
CA PRO A 280 -16.13 1.46 -4.48
C PRO A 280 -15.81 1.18 -3.01
N GLY A 281 -16.77 1.46 -2.14
CA GLY A 281 -16.82 0.93 -0.78
C GLY A 281 -16.52 1.96 0.31
N ASP A 282 -17.15 1.75 1.48
CA ASP A 282 -17.12 2.66 2.63
C ASP A 282 -15.67 2.96 3.10
N HIS A 283 -14.78 1.98 2.97
CA HIS A 283 -13.36 2.12 3.33
C HIS A 283 -12.60 3.10 2.43
N TRP A 284 -12.99 3.23 1.16
CA TRP A 284 -12.41 4.21 0.25
C TRP A 284 -12.88 5.63 0.54
N VAL A 285 -14.13 5.80 0.99
CA VAL A 285 -14.61 7.11 1.50
C VAL A 285 -13.79 7.52 2.72
N SER A 286 -13.56 6.61 3.68
CA SER A 286 -12.73 6.87 4.85
C SER A 286 -11.28 7.25 4.47
N ASN A 287 -10.65 6.50 3.56
CA ASN A 287 -9.31 6.84 3.04
C ASN A 287 -9.30 8.20 2.33
N ALA A 288 -10.34 8.53 1.56
CA ALA A 288 -10.45 9.82 0.86
C ALA A 288 -10.53 10.99 1.85
N LEU A 289 -11.24 10.85 2.97
CA LEU A 289 -11.27 11.86 4.04
C LEU A 289 -9.88 12.03 4.68
N ALA A 290 -9.15 10.94 4.89
CA ALA A 290 -7.76 11.01 5.37
C ALA A 290 -6.83 11.72 4.36
N VAL A 291 -7.02 11.48 3.06
CA VAL A 291 -6.30 12.15 1.97
C VAL A 291 -6.57 13.65 2.00
N LEU A 292 -7.84 14.06 2.08
CA LEU A 292 -8.21 15.47 2.14
C LEU A 292 -7.65 16.16 3.39
N ALA A 293 -7.71 15.52 4.55
CA ALA A 293 -7.12 16.04 5.79
C ALA A 293 -5.60 16.28 5.63
N ALA A 294 -4.89 15.37 4.95
CA ALA A 294 -3.46 15.49 4.73
C ALA A 294 -3.11 16.54 3.68
N VAL A 295 -3.89 16.67 2.61
CA VAL A 295 -3.75 17.73 1.62
C VAL A 295 -3.94 19.10 2.26
N GLU A 296 -4.99 19.28 3.08
CA GLU A 296 -5.21 20.51 3.84
C GLU A 296 -4.04 20.80 4.79
N ALA A 297 -3.59 19.80 5.55
CA ALA A 297 -2.51 19.96 6.52
C ALA A 297 -1.17 20.40 5.91
N VAL A 298 -0.89 20.03 4.66
CA VAL A 298 0.31 20.46 3.95
C VAL A 298 0.10 21.71 3.09
N GLY A 299 -1.12 22.27 3.07
CA GLY A 299 -1.48 23.44 2.27
C GLY A 299 -1.60 23.15 0.77
N GLY A 300 -1.94 21.92 0.40
CA GLY A 300 -2.20 21.52 -0.98
C GLY A 300 -3.61 21.93 -1.46
N ASP A 301 -3.86 21.74 -2.76
CA ASP A 301 -5.13 22.10 -3.40
C ASP A 301 -6.19 21.00 -3.19
N LEU A 302 -7.22 21.31 -2.39
CA LEU A 302 -8.33 20.41 -2.09
C LEU A 302 -9.21 20.10 -3.30
N ALA A 303 -9.40 21.07 -4.21
CA ALA A 303 -10.19 20.84 -5.42
C ALA A 303 -9.45 19.89 -6.37
N ALA A 304 -8.13 20.07 -6.52
CA ALA A 304 -7.29 19.13 -7.26
C ALA A 304 -7.32 17.73 -6.63
N ALA A 305 -7.30 17.63 -5.29
CA ALA A 305 -7.41 16.37 -4.58
C ALA A 305 -8.76 15.66 -4.83
N GLY A 306 -9.87 16.40 -4.77
CA GLY A 306 -11.20 15.88 -5.09
C GLY A 306 -11.30 15.32 -6.52
N LEU A 307 -10.73 16.04 -7.50
CA LEU A 307 -10.67 15.57 -8.89
C LEU A 307 -9.78 14.33 -9.04
N ALA A 308 -8.63 14.29 -8.36
CA ALA A 308 -7.74 13.12 -8.39
C ALA A 308 -8.39 11.87 -7.81
N LEU A 309 -9.17 12.00 -6.72
CA LEU A 309 -9.94 10.90 -6.13
C LEU A 309 -11.05 10.40 -7.06
N ALA A 310 -11.63 11.29 -7.86
CA ALA A 310 -12.67 10.95 -8.84
C ALA A 310 -12.13 10.23 -10.08
N GLU A 311 -10.84 10.42 -10.39
CA GLU A 311 -10.17 9.85 -11.56
C GLU A 311 -9.22 8.70 -11.19
N MET A 312 -9.10 8.35 -9.90
CA MET A 312 -8.14 7.36 -9.42
C MET A 312 -8.43 5.98 -10.03
N PRO A 313 -7.47 5.37 -10.75
CA PRO A 313 -7.66 4.03 -11.29
C PRO A 313 -7.65 2.98 -10.19
N GLY A 314 -8.29 1.85 -10.46
CA GLY A 314 -8.15 0.67 -9.62
C GLY A 314 -6.69 0.22 -9.53
N LEU A 315 -6.24 -0.12 -8.32
CA LEU A 315 -4.86 -0.53 -8.08
C LEU A 315 -4.76 -2.07 -8.19
N PRO A 316 -3.77 -2.62 -8.91
CA PRO A 316 -3.56 -4.07 -8.99
C PRO A 316 -3.46 -4.70 -7.60
N GLY A 317 -4.23 -5.77 -7.38
CA GLY A 317 -4.35 -6.46 -6.10
C GLY A 317 -5.11 -5.72 -5.00
N ARG A 318 -5.69 -4.54 -5.29
CA ARG A 318 -6.28 -3.61 -4.32
C ARG A 318 -7.53 -2.92 -4.87
N GLY A 319 -8.44 -3.72 -5.39
CA GLY A 319 -9.74 -3.27 -5.90
C GLY A 319 -9.73 -2.93 -7.39
N GLU A 320 -8.74 -3.40 -8.16
CA GLU A 320 -8.78 -3.27 -9.62
C GLU A 320 -9.97 -4.07 -10.18
N ARG A 321 -10.77 -3.42 -11.02
CA ARG A 321 -11.98 -3.99 -11.62
C ARG A 321 -11.74 -4.19 -13.11
N ARG A 322 -12.03 -5.38 -13.61
CA ARG A 322 -11.90 -5.73 -15.03
C ARG A 322 -13.15 -6.44 -15.50
N ILE A 323 -13.66 -6.02 -16.64
CA ILE A 323 -14.71 -6.75 -17.34
C ILE A 323 -14.04 -7.82 -18.21
N LEU A 324 -14.44 -9.07 -18.03
CA LEU A 324 -13.94 -10.22 -18.77
C LEU A 324 -15.00 -10.68 -19.78
N PRO A 325 -14.70 -10.75 -21.08
CA PRO A 325 -15.55 -11.44 -22.03
C PRO A 325 -15.62 -12.93 -21.70
N VAL A 326 -16.83 -13.47 -21.70
CA VAL A 326 -17.14 -14.87 -21.43
C VAL A 326 -18.20 -15.36 -22.40
N ALA A 327 -18.37 -16.68 -22.53
CA ALA A 327 -19.41 -17.22 -23.40
C ALA A 327 -20.80 -16.68 -22.99
N GLY A 328 -21.46 -15.96 -23.90
CA GLY A 328 -22.79 -15.40 -23.69
C GLY A 328 -22.84 -14.03 -23.02
N GLY A 329 -21.71 -13.35 -22.76
CA GLY A 329 -21.70 -12.00 -22.20
C GLY A 329 -20.41 -11.62 -21.49
N GLU A 330 -20.54 -10.97 -20.33
CA GLU A 330 -19.42 -10.43 -19.57
C GLU A 330 -19.48 -10.88 -18.10
N ALA A 331 -18.30 -10.97 -17.48
CA ALA A 331 -18.15 -11.18 -16.04
C ALA A 331 -17.27 -10.08 -15.44
N LEU A 332 -17.60 -9.64 -14.22
CA LEU A 332 -16.78 -8.68 -13.48
C LEU A 332 -15.73 -9.41 -12.65
N LEU A 333 -14.46 -9.10 -12.85
CA LEU A 333 -13.35 -9.52 -11.98
C LEU A 333 -12.93 -8.36 -11.07
N ILE A 334 -12.86 -8.62 -9.77
CA ILE A 334 -12.39 -7.70 -8.74
C ILE A 334 -11.11 -8.28 -8.11
N ASP A 335 -9.98 -7.63 -8.36
CA ASP A 335 -8.67 -8.03 -7.88
C ASP A 335 -8.32 -7.39 -6.54
N GLU A 336 -8.41 -8.19 -5.48
CA GLU A 336 -8.03 -7.89 -4.10
C GLU A 336 -6.90 -8.82 -3.61
N SER A 337 -6.10 -9.34 -4.55
CA SER A 337 -5.15 -10.44 -4.32
C SER A 337 -3.82 -10.06 -3.64
N TYR A 338 -3.62 -8.79 -3.26
CA TYR A 338 -2.36 -8.34 -2.68
C TYR A 338 -2.18 -8.74 -1.20
N ASN A 339 -3.19 -8.52 -0.36
CA ASN A 339 -3.10 -8.88 1.05
C ASN A 339 -4.48 -9.19 1.63
N ALA A 340 -4.49 -9.97 2.72
CA ALA A 340 -5.69 -10.31 3.43
C ALA A 340 -5.49 -10.31 4.95
N ASN A 341 -6.50 -9.78 5.63
CA ASN A 341 -6.72 -9.84 7.07
C ASN A 341 -8.24 -9.84 7.34
N PRO A 342 -8.69 -10.18 8.55
CA PRO A 342 -10.12 -10.38 8.83
C PRO A 342 -11.00 -9.18 8.46
N LEU A 343 -10.55 -7.96 8.80
CA LEU A 343 -11.28 -6.73 8.51
C LEU A 343 -11.42 -6.50 7.00
N SER A 344 -10.32 -6.63 6.24
CA SER A 344 -10.33 -6.44 4.79
C SER A 344 -11.13 -7.53 4.05
N MET A 345 -11.10 -8.78 4.53
CA MET A 345 -11.91 -9.86 3.97
C MET A 345 -13.40 -9.54 4.14
N ALA A 346 -13.83 -9.17 5.34
CA ALA A 346 -15.22 -8.82 5.60
C ALA A 346 -15.69 -7.61 4.76
N ALA A 347 -14.85 -6.56 4.65
CA ALA A 347 -15.18 -5.38 3.87
C ALA A 347 -15.36 -5.67 2.37
N THR A 348 -14.48 -6.49 1.78
CA THR A 348 -14.54 -6.84 0.35
C THR A 348 -15.68 -7.82 0.03
N LEU A 349 -16.01 -8.74 0.94
CA LEU A 349 -17.18 -9.61 0.80
C LEU A 349 -18.50 -8.82 0.89
N LYS A 350 -18.61 -7.88 1.84
CA LYS A 350 -19.74 -6.95 1.92
C LYS A 350 -19.88 -6.13 0.63
N GLN A 351 -18.77 -5.69 0.05
CA GLN A 351 -18.75 -4.96 -1.21
C GLN A 351 -19.23 -5.84 -2.38
N LEU A 352 -18.73 -7.08 -2.50
CA LEU A 352 -19.19 -8.02 -3.51
C LEU A 352 -20.71 -8.26 -3.42
N GLY A 353 -21.26 -8.32 -2.21
CA GLY A 353 -22.71 -8.42 -1.99
C GLY A 353 -23.54 -7.26 -2.54
N ARG A 354 -22.93 -6.08 -2.70
CA ARG A 354 -23.58 -4.88 -3.27
C ARG A 354 -23.45 -4.81 -4.80
N GLU A 355 -22.66 -5.69 -5.42
CA GLU A 355 -22.50 -5.69 -6.87
C GLU A 355 -23.78 -6.16 -7.58
N HIS A 356 -24.08 -5.50 -8.69
CA HIS A 356 -25.12 -5.92 -9.61
C HIS A 356 -24.60 -7.10 -10.43
N ALA A 357 -24.90 -8.32 -9.97
CA ALA A 357 -24.48 -9.57 -10.58
C ALA A 357 -25.56 -10.65 -10.40
N ASP A 358 -25.65 -11.55 -11.36
CA ASP A 358 -26.52 -12.72 -11.33
C ASP A 358 -25.99 -13.79 -10.37
N ARG A 359 -24.66 -13.86 -10.24
CA ARG A 359 -23.97 -14.77 -9.33
C ARG A 359 -22.69 -14.13 -8.79
N ARG A 360 -22.45 -14.26 -7.48
CA ARG A 360 -21.29 -13.74 -6.76
C ARG A 360 -20.36 -14.89 -6.39
N ILE A 361 -19.11 -14.79 -6.82
CA ILE A 361 -18.07 -15.79 -6.58
C ILE A 361 -16.95 -15.18 -5.75
N ALA A 362 -16.59 -15.82 -4.64
CA ALA A 362 -15.45 -15.41 -3.82
C ALA A 362 -14.33 -16.44 -3.93
N VAL A 363 -13.19 -16.03 -4.50
CA VAL A 363 -11.94 -16.81 -4.51
C VAL A 363 -11.07 -16.32 -3.35
N LEU A 364 -10.99 -17.13 -2.28
CA LEU A 364 -10.37 -16.75 -1.01
C LEU A 364 -9.16 -17.62 -0.71
N GLY A 365 -8.01 -16.97 -0.51
CA GLY A 365 -6.78 -17.58 -0.01
C GLY A 365 -6.50 -17.22 1.45
N GLY A 366 -5.64 -17.99 2.10
CA GLY A 366 -5.29 -17.84 3.50
C GLY A 366 -4.80 -16.43 3.91
N MET A 367 -5.19 -16.04 5.12
CA MET A 367 -4.72 -14.86 5.85
C MET A 367 -3.49 -15.24 6.69
N ARG A 368 -2.41 -14.46 6.58
CA ARG A 368 -1.14 -14.73 7.29
C ARG A 368 -0.99 -13.93 8.58
N GLU A 369 -0.01 -14.33 9.40
CA GLU A 369 0.42 -13.61 10.63
C GLU A 369 -0.69 -13.52 11.69
N LEU A 370 -1.55 -14.54 11.73
CA LEU A 370 -2.68 -14.65 12.66
C LEU A 370 -2.34 -15.43 13.94
N GLY A 371 -1.18 -16.09 13.99
CA GLY A 371 -0.77 -16.94 15.12
C GLY A 371 -1.81 -18.01 15.47
N SER A 372 -2.03 -18.23 16.77
CA SER A 372 -2.97 -19.24 17.28
C SER A 372 -4.44 -18.96 16.93
N ALA A 373 -4.81 -17.72 16.60
CA ALA A 373 -6.17 -17.35 16.22
C ALA A 373 -6.50 -17.68 14.76
N SER A 374 -5.55 -18.22 13.99
CA SER A 374 -5.72 -18.45 12.55
C SER A 374 -6.97 -19.28 12.23
N ALA A 375 -7.19 -20.41 12.92
CA ALA A 375 -8.32 -21.28 12.62
C ALA A 375 -9.68 -20.60 12.83
N ASP A 376 -9.85 -19.95 13.99
CA ASP A 376 -11.08 -19.25 14.35
C ASP A 376 -11.37 -18.07 13.43
N LEU A 377 -10.33 -17.32 13.05
CA LEU A 377 -10.46 -16.17 12.16
C LEU A 377 -10.81 -16.58 10.72
N HIS A 378 -10.30 -17.71 10.23
CA HIS A 378 -10.70 -18.25 8.93
C HIS A 378 -12.13 -18.78 8.96
N ALA A 379 -12.50 -19.58 9.97
CA ALA A 379 -13.88 -20.07 10.15
C ALA A 379 -14.88 -18.90 10.27
N GLY A 380 -14.49 -17.82 10.95
CA GLY A 380 -15.29 -16.61 11.10
C GLY A 380 -15.67 -15.90 9.80
N LEU A 381 -15.04 -16.22 8.66
CA LEU A 381 -15.41 -15.68 7.35
C LEU A 381 -16.74 -16.24 6.81
N ALA A 382 -17.28 -17.30 7.41
CA ALA A 382 -18.58 -17.86 7.02
C ALA A 382 -19.72 -16.84 7.13
N LYS A 383 -19.73 -16.02 8.20
CA LYS A 383 -20.73 -14.97 8.37
C LYS A 383 -20.62 -13.88 7.29
N PRO A 384 -19.45 -13.26 7.03
CA PRO A 384 -19.28 -12.34 5.91
C PRO A 384 -19.68 -12.90 4.53
N LEU A 385 -19.44 -14.19 4.26
CA LEU A 385 -19.88 -14.83 3.03
C LEU A 385 -21.42 -14.89 2.94
N ALA A 386 -22.09 -15.28 4.02
CA ALA A 386 -23.55 -15.33 4.08
C ALA A 386 -24.17 -13.93 4.00
N ASP A 387 -23.68 -12.96 4.78
CA ASP A 387 -24.14 -11.58 4.78
C ASP A 387 -23.95 -10.90 3.41
N GLY A 388 -22.91 -11.30 2.67
CA GLY A 388 -22.64 -10.86 1.29
C GLY A 388 -23.46 -11.58 0.22
N ALA A 389 -24.33 -12.52 0.57
CA ALA A 389 -25.10 -13.36 -0.35
C ALA A 389 -24.22 -13.97 -1.46
N ILE A 390 -23.07 -14.52 -1.07
CA ILE A 390 -22.15 -15.16 -2.00
C ILE A 390 -22.72 -16.51 -2.44
N ASP A 391 -22.72 -16.76 -3.74
CA ASP A 391 -23.34 -17.97 -4.31
C ASP A 391 -22.36 -19.15 -4.35
N PHE A 392 -21.07 -18.86 -4.54
CA PHE A 392 -20.03 -19.88 -4.64
C PHE A 392 -18.69 -19.38 -4.10
N ALA A 393 -18.00 -20.21 -3.32
CA ALA A 393 -16.66 -19.90 -2.82
C ALA A 393 -15.60 -20.88 -3.36
N VAL A 394 -14.46 -20.35 -3.80
CA VAL A 394 -13.25 -21.15 -4.07
C VAL A 394 -12.23 -20.85 -2.99
N LEU A 395 -12.01 -21.82 -2.12
CA LEU A 395 -11.09 -21.73 -0.99
C LEU A 395 -9.74 -22.28 -1.42
N VAL A 396 -8.66 -21.52 -1.22
CA VAL A 396 -7.33 -21.84 -1.74
C VAL A 396 -6.32 -22.00 -0.60
N GLY A 397 -5.75 -23.20 -0.48
CA GLY A 397 -4.71 -23.54 0.48
C GLY A 397 -5.23 -24.18 1.77
N ALA A 398 -4.36 -24.90 2.46
CA ALA A 398 -4.70 -25.65 3.68
C ALA A 398 -5.22 -24.74 4.83
N GLU A 399 -4.77 -23.48 4.89
CA GLU A 399 -5.22 -22.50 5.89
C GLU A 399 -6.73 -22.21 5.81
N MET A 400 -7.38 -22.49 4.68
CA MET A 400 -8.81 -22.29 4.49
C MET A 400 -9.67 -23.49 4.94
N ALA A 401 -9.07 -24.59 5.41
CA ALA A 401 -9.82 -25.77 5.86
C ALA A 401 -10.86 -25.46 6.97
N PRO A 402 -10.56 -24.63 7.99
CA PRO A 402 -11.56 -24.26 9.00
C PRO A 402 -12.77 -23.52 8.42
N LEU A 403 -12.60 -22.77 7.33
CA LEU A 403 -13.73 -22.15 6.63
C LEU A 403 -14.50 -23.18 5.80
N ALA A 404 -13.81 -24.14 5.16
CA ALA A 404 -14.47 -25.23 4.43
C ALA A 404 -15.41 -26.03 5.35
N ASP A 405 -14.92 -26.39 6.54
CA ASP A 405 -15.71 -27.08 7.57
C ASP A 405 -16.92 -26.24 8.00
N ALA A 406 -16.72 -24.94 8.21
CA ALA A 406 -17.80 -24.02 8.61
C ALA A 406 -18.86 -23.78 7.51
N LEU A 407 -18.51 -24.00 6.23
CA LEU A 407 -19.42 -23.84 5.09
C LEU A 407 -20.17 -25.13 4.73
N GLU A 408 -19.77 -26.28 5.26
CA GLU A 408 -20.40 -27.57 4.94
C GLU A 408 -21.92 -27.54 5.19
N GLY A 409 -22.69 -27.88 4.16
CA GLY A 409 -24.15 -27.88 4.21
C GLY A 409 -24.82 -26.50 4.23
N THR A 410 -24.07 -25.40 4.17
CA THR A 410 -24.61 -24.03 4.20
C THR A 410 -24.48 -23.26 2.90
N MET A 411 -23.40 -23.49 2.14
CA MET A 411 -23.11 -22.81 0.87
C MET A 411 -22.34 -23.75 -0.06
N ALA A 412 -22.48 -23.57 -1.38
CA ALA A 412 -21.65 -24.27 -2.35
C ALA A 412 -20.21 -23.72 -2.32
N TYR A 413 -19.22 -24.60 -2.19
CA TYR A 413 -17.82 -24.21 -2.26
C TYR A 413 -16.96 -25.31 -2.90
N ALA A 414 -15.74 -24.94 -3.29
CA ALA A 414 -14.67 -25.86 -3.64
C ALA A 414 -13.40 -25.49 -2.86
N HIS A 415 -12.72 -26.48 -2.28
CA HIS A 415 -11.44 -26.29 -1.59
C HIS A 415 -10.32 -26.92 -2.42
N VAL A 416 -9.33 -26.11 -2.79
CA VAL A 416 -8.21 -26.52 -3.64
C VAL A 416 -6.87 -26.23 -2.95
N PRO A 417 -5.81 -27.01 -3.25
CA PRO A 417 -4.55 -26.92 -2.50
C PRO A 417 -3.77 -25.64 -2.80
N ASP A 418 -3.90 -25.07 -3.99
CA ASP A 418 -3.10 -23.92 -4.43
C ASP A 418 -3.77 -23.09 -5.53
N ALA A 419 -3.18 -21.92 -5.80
CA ALA A 419 -3.66 -21.00 -6.82
C ALA A 419 -3.65 -21.61 -8.24
N ALA A 420 -2.73 -22.53 -8.52
CA ALA A 420 -2.64 -23.20 -9.83
C ALA A 420 -3.86 -24.11 -10.07
N SER A 421 -4.32 -24.79 -9.02
CA SER A 421 -5.50 -25.66 -9.04
C SER A 421 -6.82 -24.87 -9.12
N ALA A 422 -6.85 -23.64 -8.61
CA ALA A 422 -8.00 -22.75 -8.69
C ALA A 422 -8.26 -22.21 -10.12
N ILE A 423 -7.22 -22.03 -10.94
CA ILE A 423 -7.33 -21.47 -12.30
C ILE A 423 -8.28 -22.28 -13.21
N PRO A 424 -8.08 -23.60 -13.43
CA PRO A 424 -8.95 -24.36 -14.32
C PRO A 424 -10.38 -24.46 -13.80
N LEU A 425 -10.56 -24.47 -12.47
CA LEU A 425 -11.88 -24.47 -11.84
C LEU A 425 -12.64 -23.19 -12.18
N ILE A 426 -12.05 -22.02 -11.91
CA ILE A 426 -12.73 -20.74 -12.18
C ILE A 426 -12.98 -20.55 -13.67
N LYS A 427 -12.03 -20.93 -14.54
CA LYS A 427 -12.25 -20.86 -16.00
C LYS A 427 -13.42 -21.70 -16.47
N LYS A 428 -13.67 -22.85 -15.83
CA LYS A 428 -14.81 -23.72 -16.16
C LYS A 428 -16.13 -23.20 -15.57
N GLU A 429 -16.08 -22.67 -14.36
CA GLU A 429 -17.27 -22.22 -13.64
C GLU A 429 -17.77 -20.86 -14.11
N MET A 430 -16.88 -19.94 -14.50
CA MET A 430 -17.20 -18.55 -14.85
C MET A 430 -18.16 -18.46 -16.04
N ARG A 431 -19.19 -17.62 -15.91
CA ARG A 431 -20.22 -17.37 -16.92
C ARG A 431 -20.64 -15.91 -16.95
N ALA A 432 -21.41 -15.54 -17.97
CA ALA A 432 -21.98 -14.21 -18.12
C ALA A 432 -22.84 -13.85 -16.88
N GLY A 433 -22.70 -12.61 -16.40
CA GLY A 433 -23.40 -12.10 -15.22
C GLY A 433 -22.71 -12.39 -13.89
N ASP A 434 -21.57 -13.09 -13.89
CA ASP A 434 -20.79 -13.34 -12.67
C ASP A 434 -20.06 -12.08 -12.18
N ALA A 435 -20.00 -11.88 -10.87
CA ALA A 435 -19.00 -11.03 -10.21
C ALA A 435 -18.05 -11.90 -9.38
N ILE A 436 -16.76 -11.79 -9.65
CA ILE A 436 -15.70 -12.67 -9.12
C ILE A 436 -14.72 -11.81 -8.32
N LEU A 437 -14.69 -12.00 -7.01
CA LEU A 437 -13.69 -11.40 -6.13
C LEU A 437 -12.54 -12.38 -5.92
N VAL A 438 -11.29 -11.90 -6.06
CA VAL A 438 -10.10 -12.69 -5.74
C VAL A 438 -9.34 -12.03 -4.61
N LYS A 439 -9.20 -12.69 -3.46
CA LYS A 439 -8.56 -12.12 -2.27
C LYS A 439 -7.77 -13.13 -1.47
N GLY A 440 -6.58 -12.74 -1.02
CA GLY A 440 -5.71 -13.57 -0.17
C GLY A 440 -4.41 -12.85 0.16
N SER A 441 -3.62 -13.42 1.08
CA SER A 441 -2.28 -12.89 1.35
C SER A 441 -1.37 -13.05 0.13
N ASN A 442 -0.46 -12.09 -0.13
CA ASN A 442 0.41 -12.11 -1.31
C ASN A 442 1.11 -13.46 -1.55
N GLY A 443 1.59 -14.10 -0.47
CA GLY A 443 2.31 -15.36 -0.55
C GLY A 443 1.48 -16.57 -0.97
N ILE A 444 0.15 -16.45 -1.08
CA ILE A 444 -0.72 -17.48 -1.67
C ILE A 444 -0.59 -17.47 -3.21
N GLY A 445 -0.19 -16.34 -3.81
CA GLY A 445 0.05 -16.24 -5.25
C GLY A 445 -1.21 -16.10 -6.11
N LEU A 446 -2.33 -15.64 -5.53
CA LEU A 446 -3.60 -15.42 -6.25
C LEU A 446 -3.51 -14.36 -7.35
N SER A 447 -2.51 -13.48 -7.32
CA SER A 447 -2.23 -12.54 -8.41
C SER A 447 -1.95 -13.26 -9.75
N ARG A 448 -1.42 -14.49 -9.71
CA ARG A 448 -1.25 -15.33 -10.91
C ARG A 448 -2.58 -15.80 -11.48
N LEU A 449 -3.56 -16.07 -10.63
CA LEU A 449 -4.91 -16.42 -11.04
C LEU A 449 -5.57 -15.22 -11.74
N VAL A 450 -5.49 -14.03 -11.14
CA VAL A 450 -5.99 -12.78 -11.74
C VAL A 450 -5.37 -12.54 -13.12
N ALA A 451 -4.05 -12.69 -13.25
CA ALA A 451 -3.36 -12.56 -14.52
C ALA A 451 -3.83 -13.60 -15.56
N ALA A 452 -4.00 -14.86 -15.15
CA ALA A 452 -4.44 -15.94 -16.04
C ALA A 452 -5.89 -15.78 -16.52
N LEU A 453 -6.77 -15.18 -15.71
CA LEU A 453 -8.12 -14.82 -16.11
C LEU A 453 -8.13 -13.61 -17.05
N GLY A 454 -7.30 -12.60 -16.79
CA GLY A 454 -7.17 -11.42 -17.65
C GLY A 454 -6.56 -11.71 -19.03
N GLN A 455 -5.70 -12.72 -19.17
CA GLN A 455 -5.13 -13.13 -20.47
C GLN A 455 -6.13 -13.93 -21.31
N ALA A 456 -6.88 -14.86 -20.72
CA ALA A 456 -7.86 -15.68 -21.43
C ALA A 456 -8.97 -14.84 -22.10
N ALA A 457 -9.28 -13.68 -21.53
CA ALA A 457 -10.17 -12.68 -22.10
C ALA A 457 -9.67 -12.12 -23.45
N ARG A 458 -8.36 -11.95 -23.63
CA ARG A 458 -7.78 -11.39 -24.86
C ARG A 458 -7.71 -12.42 -25.99
N ASP A 459 -7.43 -13.67 -25.65
CA ASP A 459 -7.33 -14.75 -26.64
C ASP A 459 -8.71 -15.13 -27.22
N GLY A 460 -9.79 -14.83 -26.51
CA GLY A 460 -11.18 -15.01 -26.97
C GLY A 460 -11.68 -13.95 -27.96
N GLU A 461 -10.97 -12.83 -28.13
CA GLU A 461 -11.25 -11.83 -29.18
C GLU A 461 -10.60 -12.19 -30.53
N THR A 462 -9.68 -13.16 -30.54
CA THR A 462 -8.92 -13.57 -31.73
C THR A 462 -9.41 -14.86 -32.41
N ASN A 463 -10.57 -15.41 -32.03
CA ASN A 463 -11.17 -16.59 -32.66
C ASN A 463 -12.56 -16.33 -33.25
#